data_AF-A0A349J828-F1
#
_entry.id   AF-A0A349J828-F1
#
_cell.length_a   1.000
_cell.length_b   1.000
_cell.length_c   1.000
_cell.angle_alpha   90.00
_cell.angle_beta   90.00
_cell.angle_gamma   90.00
#
_symmetry.space_group_name_H-M   'P 1'
#
loop_
_entity.id
_entity.type
_entity.pdbx_description
1 polymer ?
#
loop_
_entity_poly.entity_id
_entity_poly.type
_entity_poly.pdbx_seq_one_letter_code
_entity_poly.pdbx_strand_id
1 'polypeptide(L)'
;GGFYDTAGAARDILQNHLLQVLALVAMEAPSSMQAKDIRDEKVKVLRALRSLDGLDARKHIVRGQYEGYRAEPGVDPQSQTETYIAARAYIDNWRWGGVPFLLRTGKHLPARFTSVKVQFRMPPHTLFGGPDECHLRPNAITLRIQPNDGIDITFDVK
;
A
#
# COMPACT_ATOMS: atom_id res chain seq x y z
N GLY A 1 3.51 -24.45 -6.27
CA GLY A 1 2.98 -24.35 -4.90
C GLY A 1 4.06 -24.24 -3.84
N GLY A 2 4.89 -25.27 -3.67
CA GLY A 2 5.62 -25.51 -2.41
C GLY A 2 6.50 -24.40 -1.85
N PHE A 3 7.27 -23.67 -2.67
CA PHE A 3 8.09 -22.56 -2.16
C PHE A 3 7.24 -21.36 -1.71
N TYR A 4 6.13 -21.08 -2.39
CA TYR A 4 5.23 -19.99 -2.00
C TYR A 4 4.42 -20.35 -0.75
N ASP A 5 4.12 -21.63 -0.56
CA ASP A 5 3.34 -22.12 0.58
C ASP A 5 4.07 -21.97 1.93
N THR A 6 5.40 -21.80 1.92
CA THR A 6 6.18 -21.50 3.14
C THR A 6 6.39 -20.00 3.35
N ALA A 7 6.32 -19.20 2.29
CA ALA A 7 6.57 -17.76 2.33
C ALA A 7 5.29 -16.93 2.56
N GLY A 8 4.24 -17.17 1.77
CA GLY A 8 3.03 -16.36 1.71
C GLY A 8 3.23 -14.96 1.13
N ALA A 9 2.13 -14.27 0.79
CA ALA A 9 2.16 -12.92 0.24
C ALA A 9 2.85 -11.88 1.17
N ALA A 10 2.81 -12.10 2.49
CA ALA A 10 3.42 -11.21 3.47
C ALA A 10 4.95 -11.20 3.37
N ARG A 11 5.59 -12.37 3.29
CA ARG A 11 7.06 -12.43 3.18
C ARG A 11 7.54 -12.24 1.74
N ASP A 12 6.75 -12.67 0.76
CA ASP A 12 7.13 -12.61 -0.65
C ASP A 12 7.18 -11.17 -1.18
N ILE A 13 6.13 -10.37 -0.94
CA ILE A 13 5.98 -9.05 -1.57
C ILE A 13 5.87 -7.92 -0.55
N LEU A 14 5.15 -8.12 0.56
CA LEU A 14 4.93 -7.06 1.53
C LEU A 14 6.23 -6.63 2.22
N GLN A 15 6.99 -7.57 2.78
CA GLN A 15 8.17 -7.29 3.61
C GLN A 15 9.31 -6.60 2.85
N ASN A 16 9.44 -6.85 1.54
CA ASN A 16 10.54 -6.28 0.75
C ASN A 16 10.04 -5.19 -0.20
N HIS A 17 9.26 -5.57 -1.20
CA HIS A 17 8.95 -4.68 -2.33
C HIS A 17 8.00 -3.53 -1.92
N LEU A 18 6.92 -3.83 -1.21
CA LEU A 18 5.96 -2.79 -0.81
C LEU A 18 6.55 -1.83 0.23
N LEU A 19 7.33 -2.32 1.20
CA LEU A 19 8.01 -1.45 2.16
C LEU A 19 9.06 -0.55 1.51
N GLN A 20 9.74 -1.01 0.47
CA GLN A 20 10.66 -0.16 -0.30
C GLN A 20 9.93 0.96 -1.05
N VAL A 21 8.81 0.65 -1.70
CA VAL A 21 7.97 1.65 -2.37
C VAL A 21 7.40 2.64 -1.36
N LEU A 22 6.89 2.14 -0.23
CA LEU A 22 6.41 2.97 0.89
C LEU A 22 7.50 3.95 1.35
N ALA A 23 8.72 3.45 1.59
CA ALA A 23 9.83 4.29 2.04
C ALA A 23 10.19 5.36 1.01
N LEU A 24 10.17 5.05 -0.29
CA LEU A 24 10.43 6.02 -1.35
C LEU A 24 9.34 7.10 -1.44
N VAL A 25 8.07 6.73 -1.23
CA VAL A 25 6.94 7.67 -1.29
C VAL A 25 6.89 8.56 -0.05
N ALA A 26 7.29 8.02 1.11
CA ALA A 26 7.13 8.69 2.39
C ALA A 26 8.39 9.40 2.91
N MET A 27 9.55 9.21 2.27
CA MET A 27 10.81 9.83 2.71
C MET A 27 10.78 11.35 2.60
N GLU A 28 11.60 12.01 3.41
CA GLU A 28 11.91 13.42 3.22
C GLU A 28 12.79 13.63 1.99
N ALA A 29 12.89 14.88 1.53
CA ALA A 29 13.84 15.23 0.49
C ALA A 29 15.28 14.99 1.00
N PRO A 30 16.09 14.16 0.33
CA PRO A 30 17.45 13.90 0.76
C PRO A 30 18.33 15.13 0.53
N SER A 31 19.42 15.25 1.29
CA SER A 31 20.41 16.32 1.13
C SER A 31 21.10 16.33 -0.24
N SER A 32 21.16 15.16 -0.90
CA SER A 32 21.66 15.01 -2.25
C SER A 32 21.10 13.75 -2.92
N MET A 33 21.36 13.58 -4.22
CA MET A 33 21.00 12.38 -4.98
C MET A 33 22.00 11.22 -4.80
N GLN A 34 22.94 11.33 -3.86
CA GLN A 34 23.84 10.22 -3.54
C GLN A 34 23.06 9.06 -2.93
N ALA A 35 23.45 7.83 -3.30
CA ALA A 35 22.74 6.62 -2.87
C ALA A 35 22.65 6.50 -1.33
N LYS A 36 23.68 6.96 -0.61
CA LYS A 36 23.69 6.99 0.86
C LYS A 36 22.60 7.92 1.41
N ASP A 37 22.51 9.15 0.91
CA ASP A 37 21.57 10.14 1.42
C ASP A 37 20.12 9.70 1.19
N ILE A 38 19.82 9.14 0.01
CA ILE A 38 18.51 8.54 -0.30
C ILE A 38 18.22 7.37 0.66
N ARG A 39 19.20 6.51 0.92
CA ARG A 39 19.05 5.38 1.84
C ARG A 39 18.78 5.85 3.26
N ASP A 40 19.46 6.90 3.71
CA ASP A 40 19.30 7.46 5.04
C ASP A 40 17.86 7.95 5.26
N GLU A 41 17.28 8.65 4.27
CA GLU A 41 15.87 9.09 4.37
C GLU A 41 14.87 7.92 4.33
N LYS A 42 15.12 6.90 3.50
CA LYS A 42 14.30 5.67 3.50
C LYS A 42 14.34 4.96 4.87
N VAL A 43 15.53 4.87 5.49
CA VAL A 43 15.69 4.23 6.80
C VAL A 43 14.96 5.01 7.90
N LYS A 44 14.93 6.35 7.84
CA LYS A 44 14.14 7.15 8.79
C LYS A 44 12.65 6.81 8.72
N VAL A 45 12.09 6.62 7.52
CA VAL A 45 10.70 6.17 7.36
C VAL A 45 10.49 4.82 8.03
N LEU A 46 11.35 3.84 7.73
CA LEU A 46 11.20 2.48 8.27
C LEU A 46 11.33 2.44 9.79
N ARG A 47 12.20 3.27 10.38
CA ARG A 47 12.33 3.42 11.84
C ARG A 47 11.10 4.06 12.47
N ALA A 48 10.40 4.92 11.75
CA ALA A 48 9.17 5.57 12.19
C ALA A 48 7.91 4.74 11.87
N LEU A 49 8.02 3.57 11.24
CA LEU A 49 6.87 2.68 11.05
C LEU A 49 6.39 2.19 12.40
N ARG A 50 5.11 2.41 12.68
CA ARG A 50 4.48 1.93 13.91
C ARG A 50 4.52 0.41 13.95
N SER A 51 5.09 -0.15 15.01
CA SER A 51 5.06 -1.61 15.21
C SER A 51 3.61 -2.08 15.33
N LEU A 52 3.32 -3.23 14.75
CA LEU A 52 2.04 -3.91 14.91
C LEU A 52 2.01 -4.77 16.18
N ASP A 53 3.13 -4.84 16.92
CA ASP A 53 3.19 -5.50 18.23
C ASP A 53 2.29 -4.78 19.23
N GLY A 54 1.31 -5.49 19.80
CA GLY A 54 0.33 -4.92 20.73
C GLY A 54 -0.86 -4.22 20.08
N LEU A 55 -0.86 -3.99 18.75
CA LEU A 55 -2.08 -3.70 18.01
C LEU A 55 -2.83 -5.02 17.80
N ASP A 56 -4.17 -4.98 17.87
CA ASP A 56 -4.98 -6.13 17.43
C ASP A 56 -4.77 -6.27 15.93
N ALA A 57 -3.79 -7.08 15.52
CA ALA A 57 -3.36 -7.24 14.13
C ALA A 57 -4.54 -7.53 13.21
N ARG A 58 -5.62 -8.13 13.74
CA ARG A 58 -6.89 -8.37 13.05
C ARG A 58 -7.61 -7.10 12.59
N LYS A 59 -7.38 -5.95 13.22
CA LYS A 59 -7.96 -4.64 12.83
C LYS A 59 -7.17 -3.95 11.73
N HIS A 60 -5.91 -4.32 11.54
CA HIS A 60 -4.98 -3.63 10.63
C HIS A 60 -4.54 -4.50 9.46
N ILE A 61 -4.67 -5.82 9.56
CA ILE A 61 -4.23 -6.77 8.56
C ILE A 61 -5.40 -7.65 8.15
N VAL A 62 -5.61 -7.75 6.83
CA VAL A 62 -6.49 -8.73 6.22
C VAL A 62 -5.64 -9.68 5.40
N ARG A 63 -5.82 -10.99 5.61
CA ARG A 63 -5.21 -12.07 4.84
C ARG A 63 -6.30 -12.82 4.09
N GLY A 64 -6.01 -13.20 2.86
CA GLY A 64 -6.93 -13.97 2.01
C GLY A 64 -6.18 -15.07 1.27
N GLN A 65 -6.92 -16.09 0.88
CA GLN A 65 -6.46 -17.20 0.03
C GLN A 65 -7.47 -17.35 -1.11
N TYR A 66 -7.03 -17.38 -2.37
CA TYR A 66 -7.97 -17.59 -3.49
C TYR A 66 -8.44 -19.04 -3.53
N GLU A 67 -9.65 -19.23 -4.06
CA GLU A 67 -10.26 -20.54 -4.21
C GLU A 67 -9.45 -21.43 -5.17
N GLY A 68 -9.16 -22.65 -4.75
CA GLY A 68 -8.36 -23.60 -5.53
C GLY A 68 -6.86 -23.59 -5.24
N TYR A 69 -6.34 -22.66 -4.42
CA TYR A 69 -4.90 -22.64 -4.07
C TYR A 69 -4.41 -23.96 -3.46
N ARG A 70 -5.20 -24.58 -2.58
CA ARG A 70 -4.92 -25.88 -1.95
C ARG A 70 -4.89 -27.07 -2.91
N ALA A 71 -5.42 -26.91 -4.13
CA ALA A 71 -5.37 -27.92 -5.17
C ALA A 71 -4.13 -27.78 -6.08
N GLU A 72 -3.31 -26.74 -5.89
CA GLU A 72 -2.11 -26.57 -6.71
C GLU A 72 -1.04 -27.62 -6.41
N PRO A 73 -0.28 -28.05 -7.44
CA PRO A 73 0.84 -28.96 -7.24
C PRO A 73 1.84 -28.45 -6.19
N GLY A 74 2.03 -29.27 -5.16
CA GLY A 74 2.95 -29.02 -4.06
C GLY A 74 2.49 -28.00 -3.02
N VAL A 75 1.19 -27.70 -2.94
CA VAL A 75 0.57 -26.96 -1.80
C VAL A 75 -0.05 -27.97 -0.84
N ASP A 76 0.05 -27.71 0.47
CA ASP A 76 -0.65 -28.53 1.47
C ASP A 76 -2.18 -28.38 1.31
N PRO A 77 -2.95 -29.49 1.19
CA PRO A 77 -4.42 -29.43 1.16
C PRO A 77 -5.06 -28.73 2.37
N GLN A 78 -4.34 -28.60 3.49
CA GLN A 78 -4.76 -27.86 4.69
C GLN A 78 -4.10 -26.48 4.84
N SER A 79 -3.37 -26.01 3.82
CA SER A 79 -2.62 -24.76 3.86
C SER A 79 -3.48 -23.57 4.30
N GLN A 80 -2.92 -22.79 5.23
CA GLN A 80 -3.46 -21.50 5.70
C GLN A 80 -2.61 -20.32 5.19
N THR A 81 -1.78 -20.57 4.18
CA THR A 81 -0.89 -19.57 3.60
C THR A 81 -1.69 -18.55 2.80
N GLU A 82 -1.44 -17.28 3.06
CA GLU A 82 -2.15 -16.21 2.36
C GLU A 82 -1.61 -16.01 0.95
N THR A 83 -2.51 -15.88 -0.01
CA THR A 83 -2.23 -15.48 -1.39
C THR A 83 -2.58 -14.01 -1.62
N TYR A 84 -3.17 -13.35 -0.62
CA TYR A 84 -3.52 -11.94 -0.60
C TYR A 84 -3.27 -11.37 0.80
N ILE A 85 -2.73 -10.15 0.86
CA ILE A 85 -2.60 -9.39 2.10
C ILE A 85 -2.92 -7.93 1.85
N ALA A 86 -3.67 -7.33 2.78
CA ALA A 86 -3.83 -5.89 2.90
C ALA A 86 -3.46 -5.47 4.32
N ALA A 87 -2.70 -4.39 4.45
CA ALA A 87 -2.23 -3.86 5.72
C ALA A 87 -2.44 -2.34 5.79
N ARG A 88 -2.91 -1.87 6.94
CA ARG A 88 -2.94 -0.45 7.29
C ARG A 88 -1.74 -0.13 8.18
N ALA A 89 -0.79 0.61 7.64
CA ALA A 89 0.40 1.08 8.34
C ALA A 89 0.28 2.57 8.70
N TYR A 90 1.06 2.99 9.69
CA TYR A 90 1.23 4.38 10.10
C TYR A 90 2.71 4.69 10.23
N ILE A 91 3.10 5.91 9.85
CA ILE A 91 4.46 6.42 10.00
C ILE A 91 4.40 7.55 11.03
N ASP A 92 5.02 7.30 12.19
CA ASP A 92 5.01 8.18 13.35
C ASP A 92 6.10 9.25 13.23
N ASN A 93 5.92 10.16 12.27
CA ASN A 93 6.74 11.35 12.09
C ASN A 93 5.88 12.59 11.85
N TRP A 94 6.51 13.77 11.79
CA TRP A 94 5.82 15.05 11.62
C TRP A 94 4.96 15.11 10.34
N ARG A 95 5.51 14.66 9.21
CA ARG A 95 4.85 14.73 7.90
C ARG A 95 3.61 13.84 7.82
N TRP A 96 3.67 12.65 8.39
CA TRP A 96 2.69 11.59 8.20
C TRP A 96 1.83 11.30 9.43
N GLY A 97 1.91 12.13 10.47
CA GLY A 97 1.10 12.02 11.68
C GLY A 97 -0.39 11.84 11.36
N GLY A 98 -0.93 10.66 11.71
CA GLY A 98 -2.34 10.31 11.52
C GLY A 98 -2.75 9.94 10.08
N VAL A 99 -1.83 9.93 9.11
CA VAL A 99 -2.12 9.52 7.73
C VAL A 99 -1.97 8.00 7.59
N PRO A 100 -3.04 7.26 7.23
CA PRO A 100 -2.95 5.82 7.03
C PRO A 100 -2.33 5.48 5.68
N PHE A 101 -1.38 4.55 5.66
CA PHE A 101 -0.84 3.94 4.46
C PHE A 101 -1.49 2.57 4.25
N LEU A 102 -2.23 2.43 3.16
CA LEU A 102 -2.87 1.16 2.78
C LEU A 102 -1.99 0.42 1.79
N LEU A 103 -1.42 -0.69 2.23
CA LEU A 103 -0.60 -1.58 1.43
C LEU A 103 -1.42 -2.80 1.06
N ARG A 104 -1.40 -3.22 -0.21
CA ARG A 104 -2.06 -4.46 -0.64
C ARG A 104 -1.30 -5.15 -1.74
N THR A 105 -1.31 -6.48 -1.71
CA THR A 105 -0.76 -7.33 -2.76
C THR A 105 -1.49 -8.66 -2.75
N GLY A 106 -1.55 -9.33 -3.90
CA GLY A 106 -2.05 -10.69 -3.97
C GLY A 106 -1.94 -11.30 -5.35
N LYS A 107 -2.23 -12.60 -5.40
CA LYS A 107 -2.28 -13.41 -6.61
C LYS A 107 -3.73 -13.63 -7.06
N HIS A 108 -3.89 -13.98 -8.32
CA HIS A 108 -5.19 -14.24 -8.93
C HIS A 108 -6.19 -13.06 -8.82
N LEU A 109 -5.65 -11.84 -8.93
CA LEU A 109 -6.45 -10.61 -8.95
C LEU A 109 -6.90 -10.29 -10.39
N PRO A 110 -8.00 -9.51 -10.57
CA PRO A 110 -8.57 -9.22 -11.90
C PRO A 110 -7.61 -8.51 -12.87
N ALA A 111 -6.58 -7.84 -12.36
CA ALA A 111 -5.57 -7.16 -13.15
C ALA A 111 -4.20 -7.26 -12.49
N ARG A 112 -3.15 -7.33 -13.32
CA ARG A 112 -1.76 -7.26 -12.88
C ARG A 112 -1.28 -5.82 -13.01
N PHE A 113 -1.07 -5.14 -11.88
CA PHE A 113 -0.46 -3.83 -11.85
C PHE A 113 0.20 -3.53 -10.50
N THR A 114 1.09 -2.55 -10.50
CA THR A 114 1.75 -1.93 -9.36
C THR A 114 1.52 -0.43 -9.47
N SER A 115 0.92 0.18 -8.46
CA SER A 115 0.69 1.62 -8.44
C SER A 115 0.67 2.19 -7.02
N VAL A 116 0.94 3.49 -6.91
CA VAL A 116 0.80 4.27 -5.68
C VAL A 116 -0.30 5.30 -5.91
N LYS A 117 -1.34 5.29 -5.08
CA LYS A 117 -2.41 6.29 -5.14
C LYS A 117 -2.34 7.18 -3.90
N VAL A 118 -2.07 8.47 -4.12
CA VAL A 118 -2.14 9.52 -3.10
C VAL A 118 -3.51 10.18 -3.20
N GLN A 119 -4.36 9.98 -2.21
CA GLN A 119 -5.68 10.62 -2.13
C GLN A 119 -5.62 11.84 -1.22
N PHE A 120 -6.04 12.99 -1.73
CA PHE A 120 -6.06 14.23 -0.98
C PHE A 120 -7.28 14.30 -0.06
N ARG A 121 -7.19 15.15 0.97
CA ARG A 121 -8.36 15.49 1.80
C ARG A 121 -9.35 16.29 0.95
N MET A 122 -10.63 16.09 1.24
CA MET A 122 -11.68 16.94 0.70
C MET A 122 -11.48 18.39 1.17
N PRO A 123 -11.77 19.39 0.32
CA PRO A 123 -11.81 20.77 0.77
C PRO A 123 -12.88 20.93 1.87
N PRO A 124 -12.65 21.80 2.86
CA PRO A 124 -13.58 21.97 3.99
C PRO A 124 -14.92 22.61 3.56
N HIS A 125 -14.94 23.29 2.41
CA HIS A 125 -16.13 23.90 1.86
C HIS A 125 -16.21 23.62 0.35
N THR A 126 -17.42 23.33 -0.11
CA THR A 126 -17.73 23.04 -1.50
C THR A 126 -18.35 24.27 -2.15
N LEU A 127 -17.70 24.79 -3.19
CA LEU A 127 -18.16 25.98 -3.92
C LEU A 127 -19.29 25.66 -4.92
N PHE A 128 -19.60 24.38 -5.13
CA PHE A 128 -20.52 23.91 -6.15
C PHE A 128 -21.50 22.87 -5.56
N GLY A 129 -22.81 23.10 -5.69
CA GLY A 129 -23.87 22.15 -5.31
C GLY A 129 -24.53 22.45 -3.95
N GLY A 130 -25.85 22.21 -3.86
CA GLY A 130 -26.59 22.22 -2.59
C GLY A 130 -26.25 21.01 -1.70
N PRO A 131 -26.79 20.95 -0.46
CA PRO A 131 -26.47 19.90 0.53
C PRO A 131 -26.61 18.46 0.01
N ASP A 132 -27.50 18.23 -0.97
CA ASP A 132 -27.82 16.90 -1.51
C ASP A 132 -27.20 16.61 -2.90
N GLU A 133 -26.50 17.57 -3.52
CA GLU A 133 -25.97 17.42 -4.89
C GLU A 133 -24.43 17.31 -4.95
N CYS A 134 -23.75 17.53 -3.83
CA CYS A 134 -22.30 17.65 -3.83
C CYS A 134 -21.60 16.30 -3.60
N HIS A 135 -21.60 15.46 -4.64
CA HIS A 135 -20.80 14.22 -4.67
C HIS A 135 -19.34 14.47 -5.07
N LEU A 136 -18.71 15.52 -4.54
CA LEU A 136 -17.30 15.77 -4.83
C LEU A 136 -16.45 14.61 -4.34
N ARG A 137 -15.62 14.09 -5.23
CA ARG A 137 -14.66 13.04 -4.95
C ARG A 137 -13.33 13.68 -4.56
N PRO A 138 -12.59 13.10 -3.61
CA PRO A 138 -11.28 13.61 -3.28
C PRO A 138 -10.36 13.51 -4.49
N ASN A 139 -9.61 14.58 -4.74
CA ASN A 139 -8.57 14.57 -5.75
C ASN A 139 -7.57 13.43 -5.46
N ALA A 140 -6.96 12.90 -6.51
CA ALA A 140 -5.94 11.87 -6.36
C ALA A 140 -4.84 11.99 -7.41
N ILE A 141 -3.62 11.65 -7.01
CA ILE A 141 -2.51 11.37 -7.93
C ILE A 141 -2.22 9.88 -7.87
N THR A 142 -2.23 9.22 -9.03
CA THR A 142 -1.89 7.80 -9.15
C THR A 142 -0.61 7.66 -9.97
N LEU A 143 0.45 7.18 -9.32
CA LEU A 143 1.70 6.79 -9.96
C LEU A 143 1.54 5.35 -10.41
N ARG A 144 1.46 5.11 -11.72
CA ARG A 144 1.49 3.77 -12.31
C ARG A 144 2.95 3.35 -12.47
N ILE A 145 3.34 2.31 -11.76
CA ILE A 145 4.70 1.76 -11.81
C ILE A 145 4.78 0.74 -12.95
N GLN A 146 3.89 -0.26 -12.98
CA GLN A 146 3.85 -1.27 -14.04
C GLN A 146 2.47 -1.96 -14.10
N PRO A 147 2.04 -2.50 -15.25
CA PRO A 147 2.51 -2.14 -16.58
C PRO A 147 2.05 -0.72 -16.95
N ASN A 148 2.57 -0.18 -18.05
CA ASN A 148 2.24 1.15 -18.55
C ASN A 148 2.56 2.25 -17.53
N ASP A 149 3.84 2.55 -17.38
CA ASP A 149 4.36 3.56 -16.48
C ASP A 149 3.74 4.93 -16.81
N GLY A 150 3.32 5.68 -15.78
CA GLY A 150 2.67 6.97 -15.99
C GLY A 150 2.10 7.59 -14.73
N ILE A 151 1.51 8.77 -14.89
CA ILE A 151 0.89 9.54 -13.80
C ILE A 151 -0.52 9.90 -14.23
N ASP A 152 -1.50 9.53 -13.40
CA ASP A 152 -2.89 9.94 -13.57
C ASP A 152 -3.25 10.95 -12.48
N ILE A 153 -3.85 12.07 -12.87
CA ILE A 153 -4.37 13.08 -11.93
C ILE A 153 -5.89 13.06 -12.06
N THR A 154 -6.56 12.71 -10.97
CA THR A 154 -8.02 12.71 -10.88
C THR A 154 -8.47 13.92 -10.08
N PHE A 155 -9.33 14.74 -10.68
CA PHE A 155 -9.96 15.88 -10.08
C PHE A 155 -11.33 16.08 -10.71
N ASP A 156 -12.26 16.65 -9.97
CA ASP A 156 -13.60 16.94 -10.49
C ASP A 156 -13.60 18.27 -11.23
N VAL A 157 -14.23 18.27 -12.40
CA VAL A 157 -14.49 19.45 -13.24
C VAL A 157 -15.97 19.47 -13.59
N LYS A 158 -16.58 20.64 -13.58
CA LYS A 158 -17.97 20.86 -14.02
C LYS A 158 -18.01 21.24 -15.49
#